data_AF-A0A0E9WW11-F1
#
_entry.id   AF-A0A0E9WW11-F1
#
_cell.length_a   1.000
_cell.length_b   1.000
_cell.length_c   1.000
_cell.angle_alpha   90.00
_cell.angle_beta   90.00
_cell.angle_gamma   90.00
#
_symmetry.space_group_name_H-M   'P 1'
#
loop_
_entity.id
_entity.type
_entity.pdbx_description
1 polymer ?
#
loop_
_entity_poly.entity_id
_entity_poly.type
_entity_poly.pdbx_seq_one_letter_code
_entity_poly.pdbx_strand_id
1 'polypeptide(L)'
;MECTDSLDSLSLNSSCSFSCEEGFNLQGAESVQCSQTGEWSADPPTCTVVTCPSLEKPIDGNMVCSYISDEFSYPYSYGSNCNFTCDEGFELQGSETLTCNIHGNWTGEVPTCQAGPLLSPTSLGLAAGGTIGFLSMLLYLVKRLRQRAKHFELNSSLDEDIPPQVYKNSIDSLI
;
A
#
# COMPACT_ATOMS: atom_id res chain seq x y z
N MET A 1 18.10 -14.28 18.61
CA MET A 1 19.56 -14.31 18.87
C MET A 1 19.87 -15.52 19.71
N GLU A 2 20.99 -16.18 19.45
CA GLU A 2 21.45 -17.36 20.19
C GLU A 2 22.93 -17.18 20.48
N CYS A 3 23.36 -17.33 21.74
CA CYS A 3 24.75 -17.14 22.15
C CYS A 3 25.29 -18.43 22.75
N THR A 4 26.61 -18.65 22.63
CA THR A 4 27.30 -19.81 23.20
C THR A 4 27.26 -19.85 24.73
N ASP A 5 27.18 -18.67 25.35
CA ASP A 5 27.08 -18.50 26.80
C ASP A 5 25.74 -17.85 27.19
N SER A 6 25.28 -18.11 28.41
CA SER A 6 24.09 -17.48 28.97
C SER A 6 24.20 -15.95 28.93
N LEU A 7 23.08 -15.25 28.64
CA LEU A 7 23.05 -13.78 28.54
C LEU A 7 23.50 -13.07 29.83
N ASP A 8 23.36 -13.74 30.98
CA ASP A 8 23.82 -13.28 32.29
C ASP A 8 25.34 -13.46 32.51
N SER A 9 26.05 -14.11 31.58
CA SER A 9 27.47 -14.44 31.67
C SER A 9 28.19 -14.37 30.31
N LEU A 10 27.90 -13.36 29.49
CA LEU A 10 28.66 -13.08 28.28
C LEU A 10 30.15 -12.90 28.67
N SER A 11 31.00 -13.76 28.11
CA SER A 11 32.41 -13.91 28.49
C SER A 11 33.35 -13.64 27.31
N LEU A 12 34.66 -13.60 27.58
CA LEU A 12 35.65 -13.47 26.52
C LEU A 12 35.55 -14.69 25.59
N ASN A 13 35.53 -14.44 24.28
CA ASN A 13 35.31 -15.43 23.22
C ASN A 13 33.86 -15.95 23.08
N SER A 14 32.87 -15.36 23.75
CA SER A 14 31.47 -15.66 23.44
C SER A 14 31.14 -15.36 21.98
N SER A 15 30.34 -16.22 21.36
CA SER A 15 29.83 -16.01 20.00
C SER A 15 28.31 -15.97 20.02
N CYS A 16 27.73 -14.98 19.36
CA CYS A 16 26.28 -14.85 19.21
C CYS A 16 25.91 -14.89 17.72
N SER A 17 24.87 -15.64 17.37
CA SER A 17 24.24 -15.66 16.06
C SER A 17 22.88 -14.96 16.11
N PHE A 18 22.53 -14.34 14.99
CA PHE A 18 21.29 -13.61 14.83
C PHE A 18 20.48 -14.17 13.67
N SER A 19 19.17 -14.18 13.87
CA SER A 19 18.17 -14.54 12.88
C SER A 19 17.00 -13.59 13.05
N CYS A 20 16.33 -13.30 11.95
CA CYS A 20 15.11 -12.51 11.94
C CYS A 20 13.89 -13.42 11.86
N GLU A 21 12.75 -12.89 12.30
CA GLU A 21 11.46 -13.55 12.12
C GLU A 21 11.10 -13.68 10.64
N GLU A 22 10.18 -14.59 10.34
CA GLU A 22 9.69 -14.78 8.98
C GLU A 22 9.15 -13.47 8.39
N GLY A 23 9.56 -13.15 7.17
CA GLY A 23 9.18 -11.89 6.52
C GLY A 23 10.09 -10.71 6.86
N PHE A 24 11.19 -10.92 7.57
CA PHE A 24 12.21 -9.92 7.85
C PHE A 24 13.59 -10.36 7.34
N ASN A 25 14.33 -9.42 6.78
CA ASN A 25 15.71 -9.60 6.34
C ASN A 25 16.67 -9.06 7.40
N LEU A 26 17.73 -9.81 7.66
CA LEU A 26 18.81 -9.41 8.55
C LEU A 26 19.74 -8.41 7.85
N GLN A 27 19.91 -7.24 8.45
CA GLN A 27 20.81 -6.18 8.00
C GLN A 27 21.98 -6.06 8.98
N GLY A 28 23.17 -6.45 8.54
CA GLY A 28 24.39 -6.44 9.35
C GLY A 28 25.01 -7.83 9.47
N ALA A 29 25.75 -8.06 10.56
CA ALA A 29 26.48 -9.31 10.77
C ALA A 29 25.54 -10.42 11.26
N GLU A 30 25.57 -11.59 10.61
CA GLU A 30 24.83 -12.79 11.05
C GLU A 30 25.35 -13.35 12.38
N SER A 31 26.62 -13.07 12.71
CA SER A 31 27.21 -13.44 13.99
C SER A 31 28.25 -12.43 14.46
N VAL A 32 28.39 -12.33 15.77
CA VAL A 32 29.36 -11.46 16.44
C VAL A 32 30.12 -12.25 17.50
N GLN A 33 31.38 -11.91 17.70
CA GLN A 33 32.25 -12.54 18.69
C GLN A 33 32.85 -11.51 19.64
N CYS A 34 32.89 -11.85 20.92
CA CYS A 34 33.55 -11.05 21.94
C CYS A 34 35.05 -11.34 21.91
N SER A 35 35.84 -10.34 21.53
CA SER A 35 37.29 -10.45 21.46
C SER A 35 37.93 -10.56 22.86
N GLN A 36 39.22 -10.90 22.89
CA GLN A 36 39.99 -10.97 24.14
C GLN A 36 40.15 -9.59 24.83
N THR A 37 39.89 -8.49 24.12
CA THR A 37 39.85 -7.13 24.69
C THR A 37 38.48 -6.77 25.27
N GLY A 38 37.50 -7.67 25.18
CA GLY A 38 36.13 -7.44 25.66
C GLY A 38 35.24 -6.67 24.67
N GLU A 39 35.70 -6.45 23.45
CA GLU A 39 34.94 -5.75 22.40
C GLU A 39 34.29 -6.74 21.43
N TRP A 40 33.06 -6.47 21.02
CA TRP A 40 32.37 -7.25 19.99
C TRP A 40 32.94 -6.97 18.61
N SER A 41 32.98 -8.00 17.76
CA SER A 41 33.53 -7.91 16.41
C SER A 41 32.73 -7.02 15.45
N ALA A 42 31.45 -6.78 15.74
CA ALA A 42 30.58 -5.88 15.00
C ALA A 42 29.39 -5.46 15.90
N ASP A 43 28.69 -4.42 15.47
CA ASP A 43 27.42 -4.01 16.09
C ASP A 43 26.33 -5.07 15.87
N PRO A 44 25.33 -5.17 16.77
CA PRO A 44 24.18 -6.03 16.57
C PRO A 44 23.44 -5.69 15.26
N PRO A 45 23.01 -6.70 14.48
CA PRO A 45 22.26 -6.45 13.24
C PRO A 45 20.84 -5.96 13.55
N THR A 46 20.18 -5.41 12.53
CA THR A 46 18.76 -5.05 12.56
C THR A 46 17.93 -5.95 11.65
N CYS A 47 16.66 -6.13 11.97
CA CYS A 47 15.71 -6.86 11.12
C CYS A 47 14.81 -5.85 10.41
N THR A 48 14.81 -5.89 9.08
CA THR A 48 13.98 -5.01 8.24
C THR A 48 12.94 -5.85 7.50
N VAL A 49 11.67 -5.43 7.51
CA VAL A 49 10.61 -6.17 6.83
C VAL A 49 10.93 -6.33 5.33
N VAL A 50 10.62 -7.49 4.78
CA VAL A 50 10.69 -7.77 3.35
C VAL A 50 9.69 -6.87 2.62
N THR A 51 10.09 -6.36 1.45
CA THR A 51 9.28 -5.46 0.64
C THR A 51 9.08 -6.01 -0.75
N CYS A 52 7.90 -5.73 -1.30
CA CYS A 52 7.57 -6.02 -2.68
C CYS A 52 7.59 -4.74 -3.52
N PRO A 53 7.76 -4.85 -4.87
CA PRO A 53 7.63 -3.71 -5.77
C PRO A 53 6.30 -3.00 -5.59
N SER A 54 6.29 -1.67 -5.70
CA SER A 54 5.03 -0.92 -5.73
C SER A 54 4.19 -1.36 -6.93
N LEU A 55 2.87 -1.44 -6.72
CA LEU A 55 1.90 -1.81 -7.76
C LEU A 55 1.13 -0.58 -8.23
N GLU A 56 0.65 -0.67 -9.47
CA GLU A 56 -0.30 0.27 -10.04
C GLU A 56 -1.66 -0.40 -10.24
N LYS A 57 -2.72 0.40 -10.19
CA LYS A 57 -4.05 -0.10 -10.50
C LYS A 57 -4.18 -0.45 -11.99
N PRO A 58 -4.98 -1.45 -12.36
CA PRO A 58 -5.30 -1.72 -13.75
C PRO A 58 -6.01 -0.53 -14.41
N ILE A 59 -5.80 -0.38 -15.72
CA ILE A 59 -6.60 0.51 -16.56
C ILE A 59 -8.06 0.03 -16.50
N ASP A 60 -9.02 0.96 -16.40
CA ASP A 60 -10.46 0.66 -16.26
C ASP A 60 -10.78 -0.23 -15.03
N GLY A 61 -10.01 -0.05 -13.95
CA GLY A 61 -10.24 -0.72 -12.69
C GLY A 61 -9.70 0.05 -11.48
N ASN A 62 -9.80 -0.61 -10.34
CA ASN A 62 -9.43 -0.10 -9.02
C ASN A 62 -8.58 -1.13 -8.28
N MET A 63 -7.75 -0.62 -7.37
CA MET A 63 -6.88 -1.42 -6.50
C MET A 63 -7.01 -0.91 -5.07
N VAL A 64 -7.23 -1.83 -4.13
CA VAL A 64 -7.26 -1.53 -2.69
C VAL A 64 -6.29 -2.46 -1.99
N CYS A 65 -5.29 -1.88 -1.33
CA CYS A 65 -4.27 -2.63 -0.59
C CYS A 65 -4.45 -2.46 0.91
N SER A 66 -4.21 -3.54 1.66
CA SER A 66 -4.10 -3.55 3.11
C SER A 66 -2.77 -4.16 3.53
N TYR A 67 -2.27 -3.74 4.69
CA TYR A 67 -1.06 -4.24 5.32
C TYR A 67 -1.22 -4.17 6.84
N ILE A 68 -0.36 -4.87 7.57
CA ILE A 68 -0.34 -4.80 9.03
C ILE A 68 0.25 -3.45 9.43
N SER A 69 -0.50 -2.64 10.18
CA SER A 69 -0.05 -1.32 10.63
C SER A 69 0.58 -1.41 12.02
N ASP A 70 1.77 -1.97 12.10
CA ASP A 70 2.63 -1.95 13.29
C ASP A 70 3.84 -1.03 13.09
N GLU A 71 4.74 -0.98 14.08
CA GLU A 71 5.92 -0.11 14.07
C GLU A 71 6.91 -0.44 12.94
N PHE A 72 6.91 -1.67 12.43
CA PHE A 72 7.94 -2.18 11.52
C PHE A 72 7.43 -2.45 10.09
N SER A 73 6.14 -2.28 9.86
CA SER A 73 5.46 -2.58 8.60
C SER A 73 4.97 -1.32 7.88
N TYR A 74 4.89 -1.38 6.56
CA TYR A 74 4.51 -0.26 5.70
C TYR A 74 3.90 -0.76 4.39
N PRO A 75 3.31 0.11 3.54
CA PRO A 75 2.69 -0.34 2.30
C PRO A 75 3.64 -1.20 1.46
N TYR A 76 3.10 -2.30 0.92
CA TYR A 76 3.83 -3.27 0.09
C TYR A 76 4.91 -4.07 0.84
N SER A 77 4.88 -4.11 2.18
CA SER A 77 5.68 -5.04 2.97
C SER A 77 5.12 -6.46 2.95
N TYR A 78 5.90 -7.44 3.42
CA TYR A 78 5.48 -8.82 3.62
C TYR A 78 4.07 -8.92 4.25
N GLY A 79 3.24 -9.79 3.70
CA GLY A 79 1.85 -9.97 4.13
C GLY A 79 0.87 -8.91 3.61
N SER A 80 1.35 -7.85 2.94
CA SER A 80 0.46 -6.90 2.25
C SER A 80 -0.41 -7.62 1.23
N ASN A 81 -1.68 -7.23 1.16
CA ASN A 81 -2.67 -7.84 0.29
C ASN A 81 -3.39 -6.79 -0.54
N CYS A 82 -3.31 -6.89 -1.86
CA CYS A 82 -3.94 -5.96 -2.81
C CYS A 82 -5.06 -6.67 -3.56
N ASN A 83 -6.29 -6.16 -3.44
CA ASN A 83 -7.45 -6.65 -4.17
C ASN A 83 -7.74 -5.74 -5.38
N PHE A 84 -8.08 -6.35 -6.50
CA PHE A 84 -8.31 -5.70 -7.78
C PHE A 84 -9.75 -5.89 -8.23
N THR A 85 -10.33 -4.80 -8.74
CA THR A 85 -11.69 -4.80 -9.28
C THR A 85 -11.71 -4.03 -10.60
N CYS A 86 -12.63 -4.37 -11.49
CA CYS A 86 -12.82 -3.63 -12.73
C CYS A 86 -14.02 -2.70 -12.64
N ASP A 87 -13.96 -1.61 -13.41
CA ASP A 87 -15.06 -0.67 -13.55
C ASP A 87 -16.26 -1.33 -14.26
N GLU A 88 -17.44 -0.72 -14.15
CA GLU A 88 -18.67 -1.25 -14.75
C GLU A 88 -18.52 -1.45 -16.28
N GLY A 89 -18.85 -2.65 -16.76
CA GLY A 89 -18.71 -3.02 -18.17
C GLY A 89 -17.36 -3.66 -18.51
N PHE A 90 -16.47 -3.83 -17.54
CA PHE A 90 -15.21 -4.55 -17.68
C PHE A 90 -15.19 -5.80 -16.80
N GLU A 91 -14.41 -6.78 -17.23
CA GLU A 91 -14.21 -8.06 -16.57
C GLU A 91 -12.73 -8.26 -16.24
N LEU A 92 -12.46 -8.74 -15.02
CA LEU A 92 -11.10 -8.94 -14.52
C LEU A 92 -10.49 -10.20 -15.15
N GLN A 93 -9.30 -10.05 -15.72
CA GLN A 93 -8.50 -11.13 -16.28
C GLN A 93 -7.21 -11.26 -15.48
N GLY A 94 -7.11 -12.34 -14.71
CA GLY A 94 -5.97 -12.64 -13.84
C GLY A 94 -6.40 -12.83 -12.38
N SER A 95 -5.46 -12.65 -11.46
CA SER A 95 -5.70 -12.83 -10.02
C SER A 95 -6.45 -11.64 -9.43
N GLU A 96 -7.55 -11.89 -8.72
CA GLU A 96 -8.29 -10.87 -7.96
C GLU A 96 -7.47 -10.28 -6.81
N THR A 97 -6.55 -11.07 -6.26
CA THR A 97 -5.76 -10.68 -5.10
C THR A 97 -4.30 -11.05 -5.29
N LEU A 98 -3.41 -10.11 -4.94
CA LEU A 98 -1.97 -10.33 -4.86
C LEU A 98 -1.49 -10.14 -3.42
N THR A 99 -0.61 -11.03 -2.97
CA THR A 99 -0.02 -11.00 -1.63
C THR A 99 1.49 -10.86 -1.73
N CYS A 100 2.10 -10.01 -0.90
CA CYS A 100 3.55 -9.88 -0.83
C CYS A 100 4.15 -11.04 -0.02
N ASN A 101 4.95 -11.88 -0.67
CA ASN A 101 5.51 -13.09 -0.06
C ASN A 101 6.84 -12.84 0.68
N ILE A 102 7.34 -13.86 1.37
CA ILE A 102 8.59 -13.82 2.13
C ILE A 102 9.84 -13.53 1.28
N HIS A 103 9.75 -13.69 -0.04
CA HIS A 103 10.85 -13.45 -0.97
C HIS A 103 10.84 -12.04 -1.57
N GLY A 104 9.91 -11.18 -1.15
CA GLY A 104 9.78 -9.81 -1.68
C GLY A 104 9.16 -9.76 -3.07
N ASN A 105 8.38 -10.78 -3.43
CA ASN A 105 7.66 -10.83 -4.70
C ASN A 105 6.15 -10.95 -4.45
N TRP A 106 5.37 -10.41 -5.38
CA TRP A 106 3.93 -10.66 -5.42
C TRP A 106 3.64 -12.09 -5.86
N THR A 107 2.54 -12.66 -5.37
CA THR A 107 2.06 -14.00 -5.75
C THR A 107 1.67 -14.14 -7.22
N GLY A 108 1.64 -13.05 -7.98
CA GLY A 108 1.31 -13.00 -9.39
C GLY A 108 1.50 -11.59 -9.97
N GLU A 109 1.05 -11.41 -11.21
CA GLU A 109 1.10 -10.14 -11.92
C GLU A 109 -0.20 -9.33 -11.72
N VAL A 110 -0.12 -8.01 -11.91
CA VAL A 110 -1.30 -7.13 -11.87
C VAL A 110 -2.29 -7.59 -12.95
N PRO A 111 -3.57 -7.85 -12.60
CA PRO A 111 -4.56 -8.30 -13.57
C PRO A 111 -4.90 -7.20 -14.58
N THR A 112 -5.59 -7.56 -15.66
CA THR A 112 -6.11 -6.60 -16.64
C THR A 112 -7.62 -6.55 -16.62
N CYS A 113 -8.20 -5.39 -16.93
CA CYS A 113 -9.65 -5.24 -17.11
C CYS A 113 -9.97 -5.21 -18.60
N GLN A 114 -10.79 -6.14 -19.08
CA GLN A 114 -11.20 -6.23 -20.48
C GLN A 114 -12.68 -5.90 -20.62
N ALA A 115 -13.05 -5.17 -21.68
CA ALA A 115 -14.45 -4.84 -21.92
C ALA A 115 -15.27 -6.13 -22.05
N GLY A 116 -16.26 -6.27 -21.18
CA GLY A 116 -17.17 -7.41 -21.21
C GLY A 116 -18.03 -7.37 -22.47
N PRO A 117 -18.64 -8.51 -22.87
CA PRO A 117 -19.60 -8.51 -23.95
C PRO A 117 -20.71 -7.50 -23.63
N LEU A 118 -20.98 -6.60 -24.57
CA LEU A 118 -22.15 -5.73 -24.48
C LEU A 118 -23.35 -6.64 -24.22
N LEU A 119 -24.00 -6.50 -23.06
CA LEU A 119 -25.33 -7.07 -22.86
C LEU A 119 -26.20 -6.46 -23.95
N SER A 120 -26.37 -7.18 -25.06
CA SER A 120 -27.32 -6.82 -26.08
C SER A 120 -28.68 -6.80 -25.38
N PRO A 121 -29.48 -5.74 -25.53
CA PRO A 121 -30.84 -5.79 -25.03
C PRO A 121 -31.50 -6.96 -25.78
N THR A 122 -31.68 -8.09 -25.10
CA THR A 122 -32.63 -9.11 -25.55
C THR A 122 -33.91 -8.36 -25.81
N SER A 123 -34.40 -8.44 -27.05
CA SER A 123 -35.55 -7.66 -27.48
C SER A 123 -36.72 -8.01 -26.56
N LEU A 124 -36.98 -7.17 -25.56
CA LEU A 124 -38.26 -7.13 -24.90
C LEU A 124 -39.23 -6.77 -26.01
N GLY A 125 -40.01 -7.78 -26.42
CA GLY A 125 -41.03 -7.64 -27.45
C GLY A 125 -41.83 -6.38 -27.19
N LEU A 126 -41.99 -5.57 -28.23
CA LEU A 126 -42.72 -4.32 -28.25
C LEU A 126 -44.08 -4.47 -27.53
N ALA A 127 -44.19 -3.89 -26.34
CA ALA A 127 -45.46 -3.34 -25.87
C ALA A 127 -45.31 -1.82 -25.94
N ALA A 128 -46.03 -1.21 -26.86
CA ALA A 128 -46.05 0.24 -27.07
C ALA A 128 -46.35 0.98 -25.76
N GLY A 129 -45.43 1.84 -25.34
CA GLY A 129 -45.58 2.70 -24.16
C GLY A 129 -44.33 3.56 -23.95
N GLY A 130 -44.25 4.68 -24.66
CA GLY A 130 -43.12 5.61 -24.56
C GLY A 130 -42.99 6.30 -23.20
N THR A 131 -41.73 6.50 -22.78
CA THR A 131 -41.16 7.51 -21.83
C THR A 131 -40.07 6.98 -20.88
N ILE A 132 -39.87 5.66 -20.76
CA ILE A 132 -38.97 5.08 -19.74
C ILE A 132 -37.46 5.24 -20.06
N GLY A 133 -37.09 5.37 -21.34
CA GLY A 133 -35.68 5.43 -21.77
C GLY A 133 -34.94 6.74 -21.42
N PHE A 134 -35.64 7.88 -21.39
CA PHE A 134 -35.00 9.16 -21.06
C PHE A 134 -34.72 9.30 -19.57
N LEU A 135 -35.62 8.79 -18.71
CA LEU A 135 -35.42 8.86 -17.27
C LEU A 135 -34.25 7.95 -16.83
N SER A 136 -34.16 6.74 -17.40
CA SER A 136 -33.03 5.85 -17.12
C SER A 136 -31.71 6.41 -17.64
N MET A 137 -31.69 6.99 -18.84
CA MET A 137 -30.51 7.66 -19.40
C MET A 137 -30.10 8.89 -18.58
N LEU A 138 -31.05 9.73 -18.15
CA LEU A 138 -30.78 10.87 -17.27
C LEU A 138 -30.27 10.42 -15.91
N LEU A 139 -30.85 9.38 -15.30
CA LEU A 139 -30.36 8.83 -14.04
C LEU A 139 -28.96 8.22 -14.20
N TYR A 140 -28.67 7.57 -15.32
CA TYR A 140 -27.34 7.07 -15.65
C TYR A 140 -26.33 8.20 -15.81
N LEU A 141 -26.66 9.26 -16.56
CA LEU A 141 -25.80 10.44 -16.72
C LEU A 141 -25.58 11.16 -15.38
N VAL A 142 -26.60 11.32 -14.55
CA VAL A 142 -26.48 11.90 -13.20
C VAL A 142 -25.59 11.04 -12.31
N LYS A 143 -25.73 9.70 -12.34
CA LYS A 143 -24.85 8.79 -11.61
C LYS A 143 -23.40 8.91 -12.07
N ARG A 144 -23.17 8.94 -13.39
CA ARG A 144 -21.84 9.08 -14.00
C ARG A 144 -21.19 10.43 -13.67
N LEU A 145 -21.97 11.52 -13.65
CA LEU A 145 -21.50 12.84 -13.22
C LEU A 145 -21.15 12.86 -11.72
N ARG A 146 -21.97 12.22 -10.87
CA ARG A 146 -21.68 12.08 -9.42
C ARG A 146 -20.43 11.24 -9.15
N GLN A 147 -20.18 10.20 -9.94
CA GLN A 147 -18.95 9.41 -9.84
C GLN A 147 -17.71 10.23 -10.21
N ARG A 148 -17.76 10.98 -11.32
CA ARG A 148 -16.68 11.91 -11.69
C ARG A 148 -16.45 12.99 -10.62
N ALA A 149 -17.50 13.53 -10.02
CA ALA A 149 -17.38 14.49 -8.92
C ALA A 149 -16.72 13.86 -7.67
N LYS A 150 -17.06 12.62 -7.31
CA LYS A 150 -16.39 11.91 -6.20
C LYS A 150 -14.92 11.61 -6.48
N HIS A 151 -14.56 11.27 -7.72
CA HIS A 151 -13.16 11.11 -8.14
C HIS A 151 -12.41 12.46 -8.14
N PHE A 152 -13.12 13.57 -8.38
CA PHE A 152 -12.54 14.92 -8.30
C PHE A 152 -12.33 15.37 -6.84
N GLU A 153 -13.29 15.10 -5.95
CA GLU A 153 -13.20 15.39 -4.52
C GLU A 153 -12.04 14.64 -3.84
N LEU A 154 -11.78 13.37 -4.23
CA LEU A 154 -10.63 12.63 -3.69
C LEU A 154 -9.26 13.17 -4.17
N ASN A 155 -9.25 14.04 -5.18
CA ASN A 155 -8.04 14.60 -5.80
C ASN A 155 -7.88 16.10 -5.53
N SER A 156 -8.74 16.69 -4.69
CA SER A 156 -8.70 18.11 -4.29
C SER A 156 -8.26 18.27 -2.83
N SER A 157 -7.12 17.69 -2.47
CA SER A 157 -6.38 18.02 -1.25
C SER A 157 -5.14 18.85 -1.61
N LEU A 158 -5.38 20.06 -2.12
CA LEU A 158 -4.40 21.14 -2.15
C LEU A 158 -5.13 22.42 -1.75
N ASP A 159 -5.34 22.56 -0.44
CA ASP A 159 -5.14 23.86 0.20
C ASP A 159 -4.40 23.56 1.51
N GLU A 160 -3.10 23.82 1.44
CA GLU A 160 -2.16 23.83 2.53
C GLU A 160 -2.50 25.08 3.37
N ASP A 161 -3.04 24.89 4.58
CA ASP A 161 -3.24 25.96 5.56
C ASP A 161 -1.88 26.57 5.93
N ILE A 162 -1.49 27.62 5.21
CA ILE A 162 -0.39 28.51 5.60
C ILE A 162 -0.91 29.38 6.77
N PRO A 163 -0.30 29.32 7.97
CA PRO A 163 -0.72 30.17 9.08
C PRO A 163 -0.41 31.64 8.77
N PRO A 164 -1.25 32.60 9.23
CA PRO A 164 -1.05 34.01 8.94
C PRO A 164 0.23 34.53 9.59
N GLN A 165 1.20 34.88 8.75
CA GLN A 165 2.33 35.75 9.11
C GLN A 165 1.79 37.13 9.49
N VAL A 166 1.76 37.42 10.80
CA VAL A 166 1.49 38.76 11.34
C VAL A 166 2.74 39.61 11.13
N TYR A 167 2.78 40.33 10.01
CA TYR A 167 3.71 41.44 9.83
C TYR A 167 3.13 42.68 10.53
N LYS A 168 3.74 43.07 11.67
CA LYS A 168 3.47 44.37 12.31
C LYS A 168 4.80 45.11 12.48
N ASN A 169 5.18 45.88 11.46
CA ASN A 169 6.23 46.89 11.58
C ASN A 169 5.66 48.29 11.27
N SER A 170 5.65 49.14 12.29
CA SER A 170 6.02 50.57 12.22
C SER A 170 5.99 51.11 13.66
N ILE A 171 7.16 51.24 14.29
CA ILE A 171 7.81 52.52 14.62
C ILE A 171 6.85 53.52 15.29
N ASP A 172 6.98 53.63 16.62
CA ASP A 172 7.02 54.92 17.30
C ASP A 172 7.64 54.75 18.70
N SER A 173 8.42 55.75 19.10
CA SER A 173 9.05 55.98 20.42
C SER A 173 10.51 55.53 20.57
N LEU A 174 11.40 56.37 20.04
CA LEU A 174 12.54 56.86 20.81
C LEU A 174 12.04 57.42 22.16
N ILE A 175 12.49 56.84 23.27
CA ILE A 175 12.96 57.42 24.55
C ILE A 175 13.22 56.26 25.51
#